data_AF-A0AAW6NTR8-F1
#
_entry.id   AF-A0AAW6NTR8-F1
#
_cell.length_a   1.000
_cell.length_b   1.000
_cell.length_c   1.000
_cell.angle_alpha   90.00
_cell.angle_beta   90.00
_cell.angle_gamma   90.00
#
_symmetry.space_group_name_H-M   'P 1'
#
loop_
_entity.id
_entity.type
_entity.pdbx_description
1 polymer ?
#
loop_
_entity_poly.entity_id
_entity_poly.type
_entity_poly.pdbx_seq_one_letter_code
_entity_poly.pdbx_strand_id
1 'polypeptide(L)'
;MRRPAIAVKPQPPYDISSFSPPGVSLSNNMMIARFHHGPSALTYLWFYKQVKGHGPWDYKNILGRQYENFGNFHFGAVGIAAGIEPEILLRAAGLAHILAGTSDPSFKNYQGPDSHGDDPTDQTWIRAGIDYAQRSGF
;
A
#
# COMPACT_ATOMS: atom_id res chain seq x y z
N MET A 1 -28.28 -29.98 18.18
CA MET A 1 -27.15 -29.81 17.24
C MET A 1 -26.75 -28.35 17.20
N ARG A 2 -25.59 -27.97 17.75
CA ARG A 2 -25.05 -26.61 17.62
C ARG A 2 -24.23 -26.58 16.33
N ARG A 3 -24.63 -25.72 15.38
CA ARG A 3 -23.83 -25.47 14.17
C ARG A 3 -22.51 -24.81 14.61
N PRO A 4 -21.35 -25.19 14.05
CA PRO A 4 -20.13 -24.44 14.30
C PRO A 4 -20.33 -23.01 13.79
N ALA A 5 -20.17 -22.03 14.69
CA ALA A 5 -20.10 -20.64 14.29
C ALA A 5 -18.89 -20.50 13.36
N ILE A 6 -19.16 -20.20 12.08
CA ILE A 6 -18.13 -19.75 11.15
C ILE A 6 -17.48 -18.56 11.84
N ALA A 7 -16.20 -18.68 12.20
CA ALA A 7 -15.44 -17.56 12.72
C ALA A 7 -15.43 -16.49 11.62
N VAL A 8 -16.29 -15.48 11.77
CA VAL A 8 -16.27 -14.30 10.92
C VAL A 8 -14.92 -13.65 11.20
N LYS A 9 -13.96 -13.82 10.27
CA LYS A 9 -12.75 -13.00 10.29
C LYS A 9 -13.22 -11.55 10.35
N PRO A 10 -12.85 -10.76 11.37
CA PRO A 10 -13.29 -9.38 11.46
C PRO A 10 -12.88 -8.70 10.16
N GLN A 11 -13.88 -8.22 9.41
CA GLN A 11 -13.61 -7.42 8.21
C GLN A 11 -12.79 -6.21 8.68
N PRO A 12 -11.68 -5.88 8.01
CA PRO A 12 -10.91 -4.70 8.35
C PRO A 12 -11.83 -3.46 8.34
N PRO A 13 -11.59 -2.45 9.19
CA PRO A 13 -12.50 -1.30 9.37
C PRO A 13 -12.55 -0.33 8.17
N TYR A 14 -12.15 -0.77 6.98
CA TYR A 14 -11.95 0.05 5.80
C TYR A 14 -13.00 -0.28 4.74
N ASP A 15 -13.87 0.69 4.43
CA ASP A 15 -14.74 0.62 3.24
C ASP A 15 -13.94 1.00 1.99
N ILE A 16 -13.21 0.02 1.43
CA ILE A 16 -12.35 0.21 0.26
C ILE A 16 -13.14 0.77 -0.94
N SER A 17 -14.42 0.40 -1.06
CA SER A 17 -15.25 0.82 -2.19
C SER A 17 -15.51 2.33 -2.22
N SER A 18 -15.46 2.99 -1.05
CA SER A 18 -15.69 4.43 -0.93
C SER A 18 -14.58 5.31 -1.53
N PHE A 19 -13.36 4.78 -1.69
CA PHE A 19 -12.20 5.53 -2.19
C PHE A 19 -11.43 4.82 -3.31
N SER A 20 -11.79 3.59 -3.67
CA SER A 20 -11.18 2.88 -4.81
C SER A 20 -11.66 3.41 -6.16
N PRO A 21 -10.80 3.46 -7.20
CA PRO A 21 -11.23 3.74 -8.55
C PRO A 21 -12.19 2.66 -9.08
N PRO A 22 -13.20 3.03 -9.89
CA PRO A 22 -14.08 2.07 -10.54
C PRO A 22 -13.30 1.03 -11.35
N GLY A 23 -13.63 -0.25 -11.18
CA GLY A 23 -13.01 -1.36 -11.91
C GLY A 23 -11.65 -1.83 -11.36
N VAL A 24 -11.08 -1.17 -10.35
CA VAL A 24 -9.85 -1.63 -9.69
C VAL A 24 -10.21 -2.56 -8.53
N SER A 25 -9.69 -3.79 -8.57
CA SER A 25 -9.87 -4.76 -7.49
C SER A 25 -8.58 -4.88 -6.66
N LEU A 26 -8.63 -4.34 -5.43
CA LEU A 26 -7.53 -4.47 -4.47
C LEU A 26 -7.24 -5.95 -4.15
N SER A 27 -8.28 -6.75 -3.91
CA SER A 27 -8.14 -8.16 -3.57
C SER A 27 -7.45 -8.97 -4.69
N ASN A 28 -7.81 -8.72 -5.96
CA ASN A 28 -7.14 -9.36 -7.09
C ASN A 28 -5.66 -8.96 -7.16
N ASN A 29 -5.34 -7.68 -6.96
CA ASN A 29 -3.95 -7.20 -6.98
C ASN A 29 -3.12 -7.83 -5.84
N MET A 30 -3.69 -7.96 -4.64
CA MET A 30 -3.04 -8.64 -3.52
C MET A 30 -2.85 -10.13 -3.79
N MET A 31 -3.84 -10.80 -4.40
CA MET A 31 -3.71 -12.21 -4.79
C MET A 31 -2.61 -12.42 -5.83
N ILE A 32 -2.49 -11.53 -6.81
CA ILE A 32 -1.38 -11.55 -7.79
C ILE A 32 -0.04 -11.35 -7.07
N ALA A 33 0.04 -10.39 -6.15
CA ALA A 33 1.24 -10.12 -5.36
C ALA A 33 1.66 -11.33 -4.51
N ARG A 34 0.71 -12.10 -3.96
CA ARG A 34 0.96 -13.27 -3.11
C ARG A 34 1.86 -14.34 -3.72
N PHE A 35 1.89 -14.45 -5.05
CA PHE A 35 2.76 -15.40 -5.75
C PHE A 35 4.25 -15.06 -5.70
N HIS A 36 4.64 -13.89 -5.18
CA HIS A 36 6.04 -13.51 -5.02
C HIS A 36 6.70 -14.09 -3.76
N HIS A 37 5.91 -14.60 -2.80
CA HIS A 37 6.34 -15.40 -1.63
C HIS A 37 7.45 -14.81 -0.73
N GLY A 38 7.78 -13.51 -0.83
CA GLY A 38 8.78 -12.88 0.05
C GLY A 38 9.73 -11.89 -0.63
N PRO A 39 10.64 -11.29 0.16
CA PRO A 39 11.48 -10.17 -0.24
C PRO A 39 12.70 -10.61 -1.07
N SER A 40 12.46 -11.08 -2.28
CA SER A 40 13.53 -11.37 -3.25
C SER A 40 13.86 -10.15 -4.11
N ALA A 41 15.06 -10.12 -4.70
CA ALA A 41 15.42 -9.07 -5.67
C ALA A 41 14.43 -9.00 -6.86
N LEU A 42 13.90 -10.16 -7.29
CA LEU A 42 12.88 -10.23 -8.33
C LEU A 42 11.54 -9.66 -7.84
N THR A 43 11.16 -9.90 -6.59
CA THR A 43 9.97 -9.33 -5.96
C THR A 43 10.05 -7.81 -5.92
N TYR A 44 11.18 -7.26 -5.46
CA TYR A 44 11.37 -5.81 -5.43
C TYR A 44 11.36 -5.18 -6.81
N LEU A 45 12.04 -5.78 -7.79
CA LEU A 45 12.06 -5.29 -9.16
C LEU A 45 10.66 -5.31 -9.78
N TRP A 46 9.90 -6.40 -9.59
CA TRP A 46 8.53 -6.51 -10.05
C TRP A 46 7.65 -5.45 -9.38
N PHE A 47 7.68 -5.36 -8.05
CA PHE A 47 6.86 -4.44 -7.28
C PHE A 47 7.13 -2.98 -7.69
N TYR A 48 8.41 -2.61 -7.82
CA TYR A 48 8.81 -1.29 -8.32
C TYR A 48 8.23 -1.00 -9.71
N LYS A 49 8.29 -1.96 -10.66
CA LYS A 49 7.72 -1.77 -12.00
C LYS A 49 6.21 -1.53 -11.97
N GLN A 50 5.50 -2.08 -10.99
CA GLN A 50 4.07 -1.88 -10.82
C GLN A 50 3.73 -0.48 -10.28
N VAL A 51 4.47 -0.02 -9.26
CA VAL A 51 4.12 1.16 -8.44
C VAL A 51 4.84 2.46 -8.82
N LYS A 52 5.88 2.40 -9.66
CA LYS A 52 6.59 3.60 -10.12
C LYS A 52 5.66 4.57 -10.86
N GLY A 53 6.10 5.82 -11.01
CA GLY A 53 5.42 6.80 -11.85
C GLY A 53 5.13 6.28 -13.27
N HIS A 54 3.90 6.47 -13.72
CA HIS A 54 3.31 5.91 -14.95
C HIS A 54 3.33 4.38 -15.03
N GLY A 55 3.55 3.70 -13.90
CA GLY A 55 3.40 2.25 -13.77
C GLY A 55 1.93 1.83 -13.70
N PRO A 56 1.62 0.54 -13.87
CA PRO A 56 0.25 0.02 -13.86
C PRO A 56 -0.60 0.40 -12.64
N TRP A 57 0.01 0.65 -11.48
CA TRP A 57 -0.67 1.00 -10.23
C TRP A 57 -0.49 2.47 -9.83
N ASP A 58 -0.04 3.32 -10.75
CA ASP A 58 -0.02 4.77 -10.57
C ASP A 58 -1.41 5.38 -10.80
N TYR A 59 -2.34 5.07 -9.89
CA TYR A 59 -3.74 5.48 -10.02
C TYR A 59 -3.92 7.00 -10.03
N LYS A 60 -3.06 7.73 -9.31
CA LYS A 60 -3.07 9.19 -9.29
C LYS A 60 -2.86 9.79 -10.67
N ASN A 61 -1.87 9.31 -11.42
CA ASN A 61 -1.56 9.86 -12.73
C ASN A 61 -2.40 9.24 -13.86
N ILE A 62 -2.87 8.00 -13.70
CA ILE A 62 -3.68 7.30 -14.72
C ILE A 62 -5.17 7.65 -14.62
N LEU A 63 -5.72 7.72 -13.41
CA LEU A 63 -7.17 7.84 -13.15
C LEU A 63 -7.56 9.16 -12.49
N GLY A 64 -6.59 9.91 -11.95
CA GLY A 64 -6.78 11.24 -11.40
C GLY A 64 -6.32 11.37 -9.95
N ARG A 65 -5.98 12.61 -9.55
CA ARG A 65 -5.39 12.93 -8.24
C ARG A 65 -6.24 12.54 -7.04
N GLN A 66 -7.56 12.43 -7.22
CA GLN A 66 -8.47 11.97 -6.18
C GLN A 66 -8.18 10.55 -5.67
N TYR A 67 -7.40 9.75 -6.42
CA TYR A 67 -7.03 8.38 -6.07
C TYR A 67 -5.66 8.24 -5.43
N GLU A 68 -5.02 9.34 -5.02
CA GLU A 68 -3.74 9.34 -4.31
C GLU A 68 -3.81 8.51 -3.01
N ASN A 69 -4.81 8.77 -2.17
CA ASN A 69 -5.05 8.01 -0.94
C ASN A 69 -5.23 6.51 -1.20
N PHE A 70 -5.99 6.16 -2.24
CA PHE A 70 -6.15 4.77 -2.64
C PHE A 70 -4.84 4.15 -3.11
N GLY A 71 -4.03 4.88 -3.89
CA GLY A 71 -2.70 4.42 -4.33
C GLY A 71 -1.78 4.11 -3.15
N ASN A 72 -1.76 4.97 -2.15
CA ASN A 72 -0.96 4.79 -0.92
C ASN A 72 -1.45 3.60 -0.09
N PHE A 73 -2.77 3.47 0.09
CA PHE A 73 -3.36 2.30 0.74
C PHE A 73 -3.07 1.00 -0.03
N HIS A 74 -3.25 1.04 -1.34
CA HIS A 74 -3.01 -0.08 -2.24
C HIS A 74 -1.55 -0.53 -2.15
N PHE A 75 -0.59 0.40 -2.23
CA PHE A 75 0.85 0.15 -2.10
C PHE A 75 1.19 -0.62 -0.83
N GLY A 76 0.69 -0.20 0.33
CA GLY A 76 0.89 -0.90 1.59
C GLY A 76 0.31 -2.31 1.57
N ALA A 77 -0.93 -2.45 1.11
CA ALA A 77 -1.64 -3.72 1.10
C ALA A 77 -1.02 -4.76 0.15
N VAL A 78 -0.69 -4.36 -1.09
CA VAL A 78 -0.05 -5.26 -2.06
C VAL A 78 1.40 -5.56 -1.75
N GLY A 79 2.12 -4.63 -1.10
CA GLY A 79 3.48 -4.85 -0.64
C GLY A 79 3.55 -5.97 0.41
N ILE A 80 2.67 -5.92 1.41
CA ILE A 80 2.54 -7.02 2.40
C ILE A 80 2.14 -8.31 1.72
N ALA A 81 1.18 -8.26 0.79
CA ALA A 81 0.79 -9.45 0.04
C ALA A 81 1.94 -10.05 -0.76
N ALA A 82 2.87 -9.24 -1.29
CA ALA A 82 4.09 -9.71 -1.94
C ALA A 82 5.14 -10.31 -0.99
N GLY A 83 4.92 -10.20 0.33
CA GLY A 83 5.85 -10.61 1.38
C GLY A 83 6.96 -9.59 1.63
N ILE A 84 6.75 -8.31 1.30
CA ILE A 84 7.68 -7.23 1.64
C ILE A 84 7.41 -6.77 3.07
N GLU A 85 8.46 -6.55 3.85
CA GLU A 85 8.32 -6.10 5.23
C GLU A 85 7.74 -4.68 5.34
N PRO A 86 6.88 -4.40 6.34
CA PRO A 86 6.28 -3.07 6.54
C PRO A 86 7.28 -1.92 6.53
N GLU A 87 8.42 -2.07 7.22
CA GLU A 87 9.43 -1.03 7.33
C GLU A 87 10.06 -0.69 5.98
N ILE A 88 10.22 -1.69 5.10
CA ILE A 88 10.77 -1.49 3.75
C ILE A 88 9.78 -0.69 2.90
N LEU A 89 8.47 -0.97 3.02
CA LEU A 89 7.42 -0.22 2.31
C LEU A 89 7.41 1.26 2.73
N LEU A 90 7.43 1.53 4.04
CA LEU A 90 7.39 2.89 4.58
C LEU A 90 8.61 3.71 4.17
N ARG A 91 9.81 3.10 4.20
CA ARG A 91 11.06 3.72 3.74
C ARG A 91 11.08 3.94 2.23
N ALA A 92 10.56 2.98 1.45
CA ALA A 92 10.53 3.07 -0.01
C ALA A 92 9.60 4.19 -0.50
N ALA A 93 8.44 4.39 0.16
CA ALA A 93 7.53 5.48 -0.14
C ALA A 93 8.19 6.85 0.08
N GLY A 94 8.85 7.05 1.22
CA GLY A 94 9.58 8.29 1.50
C GLY A 94 10.72 8.56 0.53
N LEU A 95 11.48 7.53 0.12
CA LEU A 95 12.49 7.69 -0.93
C LEU A 95 11.87 8.08 -2.28
N ALA A 96 10.72 7.51 -2.64
CA ALA A 96 10.04 7.82 -3.89
C ALA A 96 9.60 9.29 -3.98
N HIS A 97 9.06 9.86 -2.89
CA HIS A 97 8.70 11.29 -2.84
C HIS A 97 9.91 12.23 -2.88
N ILE A 98 11.01 11.85 -2.22
CA ILE A 98 12.27 12.61 -2.31
C ILE A 98 12.76 12.63 -3.77
N LEU A 99 12.73 11.50 -4.46
CA LEU A 99 13.16 11.39 -5.86
C LEU A 99 12.21 12.10 -6.84
N ALA A 100 10.90 12.10 -6.54
CA ALA A 100 9.90 12.81 -7.34
C ALA A 100 9.95 14.34 -7.16
N GLY A 101 10.75 14.84 -6.21
CA GLY A 101 10.85 16.27 -5.92
C GLY A 101 9.57 16.86 -5.31
N THR A 102 8.65 16.03 -4.86
CA THR A 102 7.39 16.39 -4.19
C THR A 102 7.55 16.51 -2.67
N SER A 103 8.70 16.08 -2.13
CA SER A 103 9.02 16.24 -0.72
C SER A 103 9.14 17.73 -0.35
N ASP A 104 8.20 18.24 0.44
CA ASP A 104 8.38 19.53 1.12
C ASP A 104 9.65 19.44 1.99
N PRO A 105 10.57 20.44 1.95
CA PRO A 105 11.77 20.46 2.78
C PRO A 105 11.50 20.28 4.28
N SER A 106 10.30 20.63 4.76
CA SER A 106 9.86 20.44 6.16
C SER A 106 9.75 18.97 6.58
N PHE A 107 9.54 18.04 5.64
CA PHE A 107 9.45 16.60 5.95
C PHE A 107 10.80 15.91 6.14
N LYS A 108 11.92 16.52 5.70
CA LYS A 108 13.28 16.01 5.99
C LYS A 108 13.62 15.98 7.48
N ASN A 109 12.99 16.87 8.26
CA ASN A 109 13.24 17.04 9.69
C ASN A 109 12.05 16.58 10.56
N TYR A 110 11.04 15.93 9.99
CA TYR A 110 9.90 15.42 10.73
C TYR A 110 10.35 14.24 11.62
N GLN A 111 10.20 14.37 12.94
CA GLN A 111 10.62 13.36 13.94
C GLN A 111 9.47 12.54 14.52
N GLY A 112 8.27 12.59 13.92
CA GLY A 112 7.14 11.76 14.31
C GLY A 112 7.26 10.31 13.80
N PRO A 113 6.29 9.43 14.09
CA PRO A 113 6.30 8.05 13.59
C PRO A 113 6.37 7.94 12.05
N ASP A 114 6.08 9.03 11.32
CA ASP A 114 6.13 9.20 9.86
C ASP A 114 7.49 9.73 9.33
N SER A 115 8.57 9.64 10.10
CA SER A 115 9.90 10.18 9.75
C SER A 115 10.65 9.38 8.68
N HIS A 116 10.04 9.15 7.53
CA HIS A 116 10.69 8.53 6.37
C HIS A 116 10.93 9.52 5.20
N GLY A 117 10.69 10.81 5.42
CA GLY A 117 10.85 11.86 4.40
C GLY A 117 9.67 11.95 3.43
N ASP A 118 8.51 11.47 3.86
CA ASP A 118 7.24 11.37 3.11
C ASP A 118 6.17 12.32 3.70
N ASP A 119 5.07 12.55 3.00
CA ASP A 119 3.90 13.25 3.54
C ASP A 119 3.26 12.39 4.66
N PRO A 120 3.02 12.94 5.87
CA PRO A 120 2.37 12.21 6.97
C PRO A 120 1.01 11.57 6.61
N THR A 121 0.27 12.18 5.68
CA THR A 121 -1.01 11.67 5.17
C THR A 121 -0.79 10.40 4.35
N ASP A 122 0.22 10.40 3.49
CA ASP A 122 0.55 9.26 2.61
C ASP A 122 1.02 8.07 3.46
N GLN A 123 1.88 8.31 4.45
CA GLN A 123 2.32 7.30 5.42
C GLN A 123 1.16 6.72 6.24
N THR A 124 0.15 7.52 6.56
CA THR A 124 -1.06 7.04 7.25
C THR A 124 -1.83 6.05 6.38
N TRP A 125 -2.04 6.35 5.10
CA TRP A 125 -2.71 5.45 4.16
C TRP A 125 -1.91 4.18 3.88
N ILE A 126 -0.58 4.28 3.74
CA ILE A 126 0.29 3.11 3.57
C ILE A 126 0.17 2.18 4.78
N ARG A 127 0.21 2.71 6.01
CA ARG A 127 0.02 1.90 7.22
C ARG A 127 -1.36 1.28 7.32
N ALA A 128 -2.41 2.01 6.92
CA ALA A 128 -3.75 1.47 6.84
C ALA A 128 -3.85 0.28 5.86
N GLY A 129 -3.17 0.37 4.71
CA GLY A 129 -3.05 -0.73 3.76
C GLY A 129 -2.30 -1.93 4.31
N ILE A 130 -1.19 -1.69 5.03
CA ILE A 130 -0.42 -2.73 5.72
C ILE A 130 -1.30 -3.46 6.75
N ASP A 131 -1.98 -2.71 7.63
CA ASP A 131 -2.89 -3.26 8.64
C ASP A 131 -4.02 -4.08 8.00
N TYR A 132 -4.63 -3.55 6.93
CA TYR A 132 -5.65 -4.27 6.15
C TYR A 132 -5.14 -5.62 5.66
N ALA A 133 -3.96 -5.67 5.04
CA ALA A 133 -3.41 -6.90 4.49
C ALA A 133 -3.12 -7.95 5.57
N GLN A 134 -2.50 -7.54 6.66
CA GLN A 134 -2.21 -8.39 7.81
C GLN A 134 -3.49 -8.96 8.43
N ARG A 135 -4.52 -8.14 8.66
CA ARG A 135 -5.84 -8.60 9.17
C ARG A 135 -6.55 -9.54 8.19
N SER A 136 -6.30 -9.37 6.90
CA SER A 136 -6.86 -10.22 5.84
C SER A 136 -6.15 -11.57 5.71
N GLY A 137 -5.03 -11.79 6.41
CA GLY A 137 -4.26 -13.03 6.39
C GLY A 137 -3.26 -13.13 5.23
N PHE A 138 -2.76 -11.98 4.78
CA PHE A 138 -1.58 -11.90 3.92
C PHE A 138 -0.31 -11.83 4.75
#